data_AF-A0A9E4W9P8-F1
#
_entry.id   AF-A0A9E4W9P8-F1
#
_cell.length_a   1.000
_cell.length_b   1.000
_cell.length_c   1.000
_cell.angle_alpha   90.00
_cell.angle_beta   90.00
_cell.angle_gamma   90.00
#
_symmetry.space_group_name_H-M   'P 1'
#
loop_
_entity.id
_entity.type
_entity.pdbx_description
1 polymer ?
#
loop_
_entity_poly.entity_id
_entity_poly.type
_entity_poly.pdbx_seq_one_letter_code
_entity_poly.pdbx_strand_id
1 'polypeptide(L)'
;DTFEINLNRCILCGICVEVCNFDAIVMSHEHEMSAFTRNSSRVDLPALLEIGQKFQKDTDWIPPTKRVKVQKGEDSGAPDAATAAAESE
;
A
#
# COMPACT_ATOMS: atom_id res chain seq x y z
N ASP A 1 -18.86 -1.32 12.42
CA ASP A 1 -18.19 -2.03 11.32
C ASP A 1 -16.89 -2.64 11.79
N THR A 2 -16.63 -3.89 11.41
CA THR A 2 -15.45 -4.66 11.84
C THR A 2 -14.70 -5.12 10.59
N PHE A 3 -13.39 -4.89 10.56
CA PHE A 3 -12.52 -5.36 9.49
C PHE A 3 -11.60 -6.47 10.03
N GLU A 4 -11.65 -7.64 9.41
CA GLU A 4 -10.89 -8.83 9.79
C GLU A 4 -10.51 -9.62 8.54
N ILE A 5 -9.30 -10.16 8.52
CA ILE A 5 -8.85 -11.12 7.52
C ILE A 5 -8.74 -12.50 8.18
N ASN A 6 -9.45 -13.47 7.62
CA ASN A 6 -9.34 -14.86 8.04
C ASN A 6 -8.27 -15.57 7.20
N LEU A 7 -7.06 -15.72 7.76
CA LEU A 7 -5.93 -16.34 7.07
C LEU A 7 -6.16 -17.84 6.80
N ASN A 8 -7.05 -18.51 7.53
CA ASN A 8 -7.42 -19.91 7.27
C ASN A 8 -8.33 -20.07 6.05
N ARG A 9 -8.87 -18.98 5.50
CA ARG A 9 -9.65 -18.96 4.25
C ARG A 9 -8.97 -18.18 3.13
N CYS A 10 -8.00 -17.33 3.47
CA CYS A 10 -7.22 -16.59 2.51
C CYS A 10 -6.37 -17.56 1.68
N ILE A 11 -6.41 -17.42 0.35
CA ILE A 11 -5.57 -18.20 -0.57
C ILE A 11 -4.32 -17.44 -1.02
N LEU A 12 -4.04 -16.29 -0.38
CA LEU A 12 -2.88 -15.43 -0.65
C LEU A 12 -2.77 -14.99 -2.12
N CYS A 13 -3.90 -14.79 -2.81
CA CYS A 13 -3.93 -14.47 -4.24
C CYS A 13 -3.56 -13.02 -4.59
N GLY A 14 -3.49 -12.11 -3.62
CA GLY A 14 -3.16 -10.71 -3.87
C GLY A 14 -4.29 -9.84 -4.45
N ILE A 15 -5.48 -10.41 -4.76
CA ILE A 15 -6.61 -9.65 -5.33
C ILE A 15 -7.01 -8.45 -4.46
N CYS A 16 -6.93 -8.58 -3.14
CA CYS A 16 -7.22 -7.48 -2.22
C CYS A 16 -6.27 -6.28 -2.39
N VAL A 17 -5.01 -6.52 -2.78
CA VAL A 17 -4.01 -5.48 -3.05
C VAL A 17 -4.33 -4.79 -4.36
N GLU A 18 -4.61 -5.56 -5.41
CA GLU A 18 -4.88 -5.03 -6.76
C GLU A 18 -6.16 -4.19 -6.82
N VAL A 19 -7.21 -4.61 -6.12
CA VAL A 19 -8.51 -3.91 -6.13
C VAL A 19 -8.52 -2.66 -5.25
N CYS A 20 -7.51 -2.47 -4.40
CA CYS A 20 -7.48 -1.36 -3.46
C CYS A 20 -7.03 -0.05 -4.14
N ASN A 21 -7.98 0.81 -4.47
CA ASN A 21 -7.70 2.12 -5.10
C ASN A 21 -6.91 3.12 -4.23
N PHE A 22 -6.71 2.82 -2.95
CA PHE A 22 -6.05 3.72 -1.99
C PHE A 22 -4.69 3.18 -1.52
N ASP A 23 -4.25 2.03 -2.02
CA ASP A 23 -3.07 1.31 -1.53
C ASP A 23 -3.11 1.09 0.00
N ALA A 24 -4.30 0.82 0.55
CA ALA A 24 -4.51 0.64 1.99
C ALA A 24 -4.05 -0.75 2.50
N ILE A 25 -3.93 -1.72 1.60
CA ILE A 25 -3.50 -3.09 1.90
C ILE A 25 -2.41 -3.52 0.93
N VAL A 26 -1.38 -4.19 1.46
CA VAL A 26 -0.26 -4.78 0.72
C VAL A 26 0.10 -6.11 1.37
N MET A 27 0.69 -7.04 0.61
CA MET A 27 1.17 -8.30 1.16
C MET A 27 2.51 -8.09 1.87
N SER A 28 2.57 -8.38 3.17
CA SER A 28 3.83 -8.45 3.92
C SER A 28 4.61 -9.72 3.60
N HIS A 29 5.86 -9.79 4.06
CA HIS A 29 6.73 -10.97 3.90
C HIS A 29 6.62 -11.98 5.05
N GLU A 30 5.69 -11.77 6.00
CA GLU A 30 5.48 -12.65 7.14
C GLU A 30 4.85 -13.98 6.72
N HIS A 31 5.52 -15.10 7.02
CA HIS A 31 5.09 -16.46 6.65
C HIS A 31 5.00 -17.45 7.83
N GLU A 32 5.43 -17.05 9.03
CA GLU A 32 5.55 -17.95 10.19
C GLU A 32 4.43 -17.77 11.23
N MET A 33 3.20 -17.46 10.79
CA MET A 33 2.04 -17.20 11.67
C MET A 33 1.17 -18.45 11.94
N SER A 34 1.80 -19.62 12.05
CA SER A 34 1.08 -20.87 12.32
C SER A 34 0.53 -20.89 13.75
N ALA A 35 -0.66 -21.47 13.93
CA ALA A 35 -1.27 -21.56 15.25
C ALA A 35 -2.12 -22.83 15.41
N PHE A 36 -2.25 -23.30 16.64
CA PHE A 36 -2.80 -24.62 16.95
C PHE A 36 -4.34 -24.67 17.06
N THR A 37 -5.01 -23.52 17.07
CA THR A 37 -6.47 -23.46 17.19
C THR A 37 -7.11 -22.95 15.91
N ARG A 38 -8.26 -23.52 15.53
CA ARG A 38 -8.92 -23.25 14.25
C ARG A 38 -9.20 -21.76 13.96
N ASN A 39 -9.43 -20.95 14.99
CA ASN A 39 -9.81 -19.55 14.82
C ASN A 39 -8.69 -18.57 15.20
N SER A 40 -7.49 -19.06 15.55
CA SER A 40 -6.38 -18.20 15.96
C SER A 40 -5.76 -17.38 14.82
N SER A 41 -5.91 -17.80 13.56
CA SER A 41 -5.39 -17.08 12.39
C SER A 41 -6.41 -16.10 11.79
N ARG A 42 -7.29 -15.54 12.63
CA ARG A 42 -8.16 -14.41 12.30
C ARG A 42 -7.50 -13.14 12.79
N VAL A 43 -7.17 -12.24 11.88
CA VAL A 43 -6.42 -11.03 12.18
C VAL A 43 -7.35 -9.84 12.04
N ASP A 44 -7.54 -9.11 13.13
CA ASP A 44 -8.38 -7.92 13.18
C ASP A 44 -7.62 -6.68 12.72
N LEU A 45 -8.33 -5.57 12.55
CA LEU A 45 -7.76 -4.32 12.06
C LEU A 45 -6.56 -3.83 12.91
N PRO A 46 -6.60 -3.81 14.26
CA PRO A 46 -5.44 -3.45 15.07
C PRO A 46 -4.19 -4.28 14.76
N ALA A 47 -4.32 -5.62 14.71
CA ALA A 47 -3.18 -6.48 14.40
C ALA A 47 -2.67 -6.29 12.96
N LEU A 48 -3.56 -6.07 11.99
CA LEU A 48 -3.17 -5.76 10.61
C LEU A 48 -2.38 -4.46 10.49
N LEU A 49 -2.76 -3.44 11.28
CA LEU A 49 -2.03 -2.18 11.33
C LEU A 49 -0.64 -2.34 11.94
N GLU A 50 -0.49 -3.17 12.98
CA GLU A 50 0.81 -3.48 13.58
C GLU A 50 1.74 -4.18 12.56
N ILE A 51 1.23 -5.20 11.86
CA ILE A 51 1.98 -5.88 10.79
C ILE A 51 2.39 -4.89 9.69
N GLY A 52 1.46 -4.02 9.28
CA GLY A 52 1.73 -3.01 8.25
C GLY A 52 2.78 -1.98 8.67
N GLN A 53 2.75 -1.52 9.93
CA GLN A 53 3.75 -0.60 10.48
C GLN A 53 5.13 -1.22 10.56
N LYS A 54 5.21 -2.47 11.03
CA LYS A 54 6.47 -3.25 11.04
C LYS A 54 7.02 -3.39 9.63
N PHE A 55 6.18 -3.79 8.68
CA PHE A 55 6.57 -3.96 7.28
C PHE A 55 7.11 -2.66 6.66
N GLN A 56 6.44 -1.52 6.89
CA GLN A 56 6.91 -0.21 6.41
C GLN A 56 8.27 0.17 7.01
N LYS A 57 8.47 -0.10 8.30
CA LYS A 57 9.73 0.19 8.99
C LYS A 57 10.89 -0.65 8.46
N ASP A 58 10.63 -1.92 8.16
CA ASP A 58 11.68 -2.86 7.77
C ASP A 58 12.07 -2.73 6.29
N THR A 59 11.17 -2.20 5.44
CA THR A 59 11.36 -2.15 3.98
C THR A 59 11.37 -0.75 3.38
N ASP A 60 11.16 0.28 4.20
CA ASP A 60 10.93 1.66 3.74
C ASP A 60 9.83 1.76 2.67
N TRP A 61 8.83 0.87 2.74
CA TRP A 61 7.77 0.80 1.74
C TRP A 61 6.89 2.06 1.78
N ILE A 62 6.71 2.69 0.63
CA ILE A 62 5.88 3.88 0.45
C ILE A 62 4.76 3.53 -0.52
N PRO A 63 3.48 3.80 -0.17
CA PRO A 63 2.35 3.57 -1.08
C PRO A 63 2.55 4.27 -2.43
N PRO A 64 2.31 3.60 -3.57
CA PRO A 64 2.39 4.22 -4.90
C PRO A 64 1.58 5.52 -5.01
N THR A 65 0.36 5.54 -4.46
CA THR A 65 -0.49 6.73 -4.42
C THR A 65 0.15 7.91 -3.67
N LYS A 66 0.99 7.65 -2.66
CA LYS A 66 1.73 8.70 -1.94
C LYS A 66 2.97 9.14 -2.72
N ARG A 67 3.70 8.21 -3.36
CA ARG A 67 4.87 8.55 -4.19
C ARG A 67 4.51 9.52 -5.32
N VAL A 68 3.40 9.24 -6.03
CA VAL A 68 2.88 10.11 -7.10
C VAL A 68 2.57 11.53 -6.58
N LYS A 69 2.06 11.66 -5.36
CA LYS A 69 1.77 12.98 -4.76
C LYS A 69 3.04 13.76 -4.42
N VAL A 70 4.11 13.09 -3.98
CA VAL A 70 5.41 13.71 -3.71
C VAL A 70 6.02 14.22 -5.01
N GLN A 71 6.08 13.37 -6.04
CA GLN A 71 6.55 13.77 -7.37
C GLN A 71 5.75 14.92 -7.97
N LYS A 72 4.41 14.86 -7.89
CA LYS A 72 3.55 15.96 -8.34
C LYS A 72 3.77 17.25 -7.53
N GLY A 73 4.11 17.16 -6.25
CA GLY A 73 4.44 18.30 -5.39
C GLY A 73 5.76 18.96 -5.76
N GLU A 74 6.80 18.16 -6.06
CA GLU A 74 8.10 18.65 -6.55
C GLU A 74 8.02 19.25 -7.95
N ASP A 75 7.33 18.60 -8.89
CA ASP A 75 7.16 19.10 -10.26
C ASP A 75 6.24 20.33 -10.35
N SER A 76 5.38 20.58 -9.35
CA SER A 76 4.52 21.77 -9.30
C SER A 76 5.22 23.05 -8.81
N GLY A 77 6.53 22.97 -8.53
CA GLY A 77 7.38 24.09 -8.10
C GLY A 77 8.21 24.75 -9.21
N ALA A 78 7.98 24.46 -10.49
CA ALA A 78 8.62 25.17 -11.59
C ALA A 78 7.75 26.38 -12.02
N PRO A 79 8.28 27.62 -12.03
CA PRO A 79 7.53 28.74 -12.59
C PRO A 79 7.41 28.54 -14.11
N ASP A 80 6.19 28.71 -14.62
CA ASP A 80 5.92 28.86 -16.06
C ASP A 80 6.81 29.96 -16.65
N ALA A 81 7.95 29.58 -17.20
CA ALA A 81 8.81 30.47 -17.98
C ALA A 81 9.48 29.69 -19.11
N ALA A 82 9.08 30.05 -20.32
CA ALA A 82 9.67 29.70 -21.62
C ALA A 82 9.31 28.33 -22.22
N THR A 83 8.38 28.32 -23.18
CA THR A 83 8.74 28.34 -24.62
C THR A 83 7.46 28.33 -25.48
N ALA A 84 7.08 29.49 -25.98
CA ALA A 84 6.26 29.63 -27.19
C ALA A 84 6.95 30.66 -28.07
N ALA A 85 8.05 30.23 -28.69
CA ALA A 85 8.68 30.91 -29.81
C ALA A 85 8.99 29.85 -30.87
N ALA A 86 8.57 30.15 -32.10
CA ALA A 86 8.85 29.45 -33.35
C ALA A 86 8.09 28.14 -33.60
N GLU A 87 6.95 28.23 -34.29
CA GLU A 87 6.76 27.49 -35.55
C GLU A 87 6.08 28.43 -36.55
N SER A 88 6.85 28.80 -37.57
CA SER A 88 6.39 29.38 -38.83
C SER A 88 6.47 28.23 -39.82
N GLU A 89 5.33 27.70 -40.25
CA GLU A 89 5.05 27.11 -41.58
C GLU A 89 3.57 26.69 -41.65
#